data_AF-A0A497JSG0-F1
#
_entry.id   AF-A0A497JSG0-F1
#
_cell.length_a   1.000
_cell.length_b   1.000
_cell.length_c   1.000
_cell.angle_alpha   90.00
_cell.angle_beta   90.00
_cell.angle_gamma   90.00
#
_symmetry.space_group_name_H-M   'P 1'
#
loop_
_entity.id
_entity.type
_entity.pdbx_description
1 polymer ?
#
loop_
_entity_poly.entity_id
_entity_poly.type
_entity_poly.pdbx_seq_one_letter_code
_entity_poly.pdbx_strand_id
1 'polypeptide(L)' 'MIIGDGMADRPLRELNHQTPLEAAETKNMDRLASKGISGLLDPISPGIA' A
#
# COMPACT_ATOMS: atom_id res chain seq x y z
N MET A 1 1.70 -0.24 16.76
CA MET A 1 0.80 -0.06 15.60
C MET A 1 1.25 1.19 14.87
N ILE A 2 1.46 1.09 13.56
CA ILE A 2 1.83 2.22 12.70
C ILE A 2 0.71 2.36 11.67
N ILE A 3 0.22 3.58 11.48
CA ILE A 3 -0.77 3.92 10.46
C ILE A 3 -0.07 4.89 9.52
N GLY A 4 0.01 4.56 8.23
CA GLY A 4 0.34 5.58 7.24
C GLY A 4 -0.95 6.18 6.70
N ASP A 5 -1.15 7.44 7.03
CA ASP A 5 -2.30 8.22 6.57
C ASP A 5 -2.24 8.40 5.05
N GLY A 6 -3.36 8.18 4.36
CA GLY A 6 -3.44 8.30 2.90
C GLY A 6 -2.53 7.35 2.11
N MET A 7 -2.07 6.23 2.69
CA MET A 7 -1.13 5.30 2.03
C MET A 7 -1.70 4.58 0.80
N ALA A 8 -3.02 4.39 0.74
CA ALA A 8 -3.66 3.73 -0.38
C ALA A 8 -3.88 4.73 -1.52
N ASP A 9 -3.52 4.34 -2.73
CA ASP A 9 -3.75 5.14 -3.93
C ASP A 9 -4.01 4.21 -5.14
N ARG A 10 -4.31 4.81 -6.29
CA ARG A 10 -4.59 4.13 -7.55
C ARG A 10 -3.36 4.10 -8.46
N PRO A 11 -3.28 3.13 -9.38
CA PRO A 11 -2.28 3.11 -10.43
C PRO A 11 -2.23 4.40 -11.25
N LEU A 12 -1.05 4.98 -11.41
CA LEU A 12 -0.82 6.20 -12.18
C LEU A 12 -0.08 5.89 -13.49
N ARG A 13 -0.50 6.51 -14.60
CA ARG A 13 0.12 6.29 -15.93
C ARG A 13 1.59 6.70 -15.97
N GLU A 14 1.94 7.78 -15.27
CA GLU A 14 3.30 8.30 -15.14
C GLU A 14 4.23 7.40 -14.33
N LEU A 15 3.67 6.51 -13.51
CA LEU A 15 4.41 5.51 -12.73
C LEU A 15 4.38 4.12 -13.39
N ASN A 16 4.29 4.05 -14.72
CA ASN A 16 4.15 2.78 -15.45
C ASN A 16 2.95 1.93 -14.97
N HIS A 17 1.84 2.57 -14.62
CA HIS A 17 0.65 1.91 -14.05
C HIS A 17 0.88 1.26 -12.67
N GLN A 18 1.79 1.80 -11.87
CA GLN A 18 1.96 1.46 -10.46
C GLN A 18 1.31 2.50 -9.55
N THR A 19 0.99 2.12 -8.31
CA THR A 19 0.67 3.07 -7.25
C THR A 19 1.95 3.78 -6.77
N PRO A 20 1.85 4.97 -6.12
CA PRO A 20 3.02 5.61 -5.51
C PRO A 20 3.74 4.72 -4.49
N LEU A 21 3.00 3.90 -3.73
CA LEU A 21 3.60 2.97 -2.76
C LEU A 21 4.40 1.85 -3.44
N GLU A 22 3.94 1.35 -4.59
CA GLU A 22 4.65 0.34 -5.39
C GLU A 22 5.86 0.90 -6.13
N ALA A 23 5.76 2.14 -6.63
CA ALA A 23 6.86 2.80 -7.34
C ALA A 23 7.99 3.28 -6.40
N ALA A 24 7.69 3.48 -5.11
CA ALA A 24 8.65 3.93 -4.12
C ALA A 24 9.61 2.81 -3.69
N GLU A 25 10.87 3.16 -3.41
CA GLU A 25 11.85 2.23 -2.86
C GLU A 25 11.58 1.98 -1.36
N THR A 26 10.81 0.94 -1.04
CA THR A 26 10.34 0.67 0.33
C THR A 26 10.98 -0.55 1.00
N LYS A 27 12.31 -0.69 0.89
CA LYS A 27 13.12 -1.83 1.40
C LYS A 27 12.74 -2.36 2.79
N ASN A 28 12.42 -1.47 3.73
CA ASN A 28 12.04 -1.86 5.08
C ASN A 28 10.63 -2.47 5.13
N MET A 29 9.68 -1.89 4.40
CA MET A 29 8.31 -2.39 4.30
C MET A 29 8.29 -3.73 3.54
N ASP A 30 9.05 -3.85 2.45
CA ASP A 30 9.24 -5.10 1.70
C ASP A 30 9.79 -6.22 2.59
N ARG A 31 10.78 -5.90 3.44
CA ARG A 31 11.35 -6.86 4.39
C ARG A 31 10.35 -7.29 5.46
N LEU A 32 9.45 -6.40 5.88
CA LEU A 32 8.38 -6.72 6.83
C LEU A 32 7.30 -7.59 6.17
N ALA A 33 6.87 -7.24 4.96
CA ALA A 33 5.87 -8.01 4.21
C ALA A 33 6.37 -9.43 3.89
N SER A 34 7.62 -9.57 3.44
CA SER A 34 8.23 -10.88 3.10
C SER A 34 8.46 -11.80 4.28
N LYS A 35 8.57 -11.27 5.51
CA LYS A 35 8.81 -12.05 6.73
C LYS A 35 7.57 -12.14 7.64
N GLY A 36 6.50 -11.47 7.27
CA GLY A 36 5.29 -11.33 8.06
C GLY A 36 4.07 -11.92 7.35
N ILE A 37 2.90 -11.41 7.73
CA ILE A 37 1.61 -11.72 7.10
C ILE A 37 1.04 -10.42 6.58
N SER A 38 0.60 -10.42 5.32
CA SER A 38 -0.03 -9.28 4.66
C SER A 38 -1.50 -9.57 4.39
N GLY A 39 -2.33 -8.52 4.34
CA GLY A 39 -3.75 -8.62 4.04
C GLY A 39 -4.32 -7.27 3.63
N LEU A 40 -5.56 -7.28 3.14
CA LEU A 40 -6.33 -6.08 2.83
C LEU A 40 -7.17 -5.68 4.05
N LEU A 41 -7.34 -4.38 4.25
CA LEU A 41 -8.15 -3.80 5.31
C LEU A 41 -9.14 -2.83 4.68
N ASP A 42 -10.43 -3.14 4.77
CA ASP A 42 -11.50 -2.16 4.55
C ASP A 42 -11.75 -1.44 5.89
N PRO A 43 -11.50 -0.12 6.01
CA PRO A 43 -11.66 0.57 7.29
C PRO A 43 -13.10 0.56 7.82
N ILE A 44 -14.09 0.54 6.92
CA ILE A 44 -15.52 0.53 7.24
C ILE A 44 -16.18 -0.70 6.59
N SER A 45 -16.18 -0.75 5.26
CA SER A 45 -16.67 -1.89 4.47
C SER A 45 -16.22 -1.74 3.01
N PRO A 46 -16.24 -2.82 2.21
CA PRO A 46 -15.84 -2.76 0.81
C PRO A 46 -16.57 -1.66 0.03
N GLY A 47 -15.80 -0.79 -0.64
CA GLY A 47 -16.33 0.28 -1.47
C GLY A 47 -16.78 1.54 -0.72
N ILE A 48 -16.61 1.60 0.61
CA ILE A 48 -16.82 2.81 1.41
C ILE A 48 -15.46 3.42 1.74
N ALA A 49 -15.26 4.66 1.27
CA ALA A 49 -14.11 5.51 1.60
C ALA A 49 -14.46 6.47 2.74
#